data_AF-A0A1Q9BRH0-F1
#
_entry.id   AF-A0A1Q9BRH0-F1
#
_cell.length_a   1.000
_cell.length_b   1.000
_cell.length_c   1.000
_cell.angle_alpha   90.00
_cell.angle_beta   90.00
_cell.angle_gamma   90.00
#
_symmetry.space_group_name_H-M   'P 1'
#
loop_
_entity.id
_entity.type
_entity.pdbx_description
1 polymer ?
#
loop_
_entity_poly.entity_id
_entity_poly.type
_entity_poly.pdbx_seq_one_letter_code
_entity_poly.pdbx_strand_id
1 'polypeptide(L)'
;VLLEMRDALRSIERGIGGSVCGCARLLVRCWFLMRELEIAAIRCKHFSIDVVRKEVALTLATSKTDQQGNLVQRKHQCYCMHVPEQFCPFHTALAFDKIRPRDPEGPLFVSAHGDELTKQEAITLMRKVISESNIEMRRAGAKGQPCVEKFNGHVLRVSGSQFFARRLVPLPTIMLLGRWGSRSVERYVQEAALESFTLSPLSPGQTDLFAHQRPCVETAGNQEPLAGRANALTAEITERLEILSARIEALQARPPLVVGKKAHARDPREVEKPPVDWVTVWGCWRYGCASFVRASEDHPAQRCRRFFKDEIQGGGDDEACDSENSGSVTSSESSDAGSSAAEN
;
A
#
# COMPACT_ATOMS: atom_id res chain seq x y z
N VAL A 1 15.46 19.72 6.47
CA VAL A 1 14.49 19.74 5.35
C VAL A 1 13.37 20.77 5.48
N LEU A 2 12.43 20.78 6.46
CA LEU A 2 11.42 21.87 6.49
C LEU A 2 11.90 23.20 7.06
N LEU A 3 12.84 23.18 8.00
CA LEU A 3 13.58 24.39 8.41
C LEU A 3 14.48 24.88 7.27
N GLU A 4 14.99 23.98 6.44
CA GLU A 4 15.75 24.33 5.24
C GLU A 4 14.84 24.77 4.09
N MET A 5 13.63 24.19 3.93
CA MET A 5 12.58 24.70 3.05
C MET A 5 12.09 26.06 3.54
N ARG A 6 12.16 26.35 4.84
CA ARG A 6 11.90 27.69 5.36
C ARG A 6 12.94 28.68 4.88
N ASP A 7 14.21 28.29 4.92
CA ASP A 7 15.29 29.15 4.46
C ASP A 7 15.27 29.27 2.92
N ALA A 8 14.79 28.24 2.22
CA ALA A 8 14.45 28.28 0.79
C ALA A 8 13.32 29.25 0.45
N LEU A 9 12.21 29.18 1.18
CA LEU A 9 11.04 30.05 1.03
C LEU A 9 11.46 31.50 1.24
N ARG A 10 12.30 31.78 2.25
CA ARG A 10 12.88 33.09 2.50
C ARG A 10 13.86 33.53 1.41
N SER A 11 14.65 32.63 0.82
CA SER A 11 15.55 32.93 -0.30
C SER A 11 14.77 33.28 -1.58
N ILE A 12 13.66 32.58 -1.80
CA ILE A 12 12.73 32.75 -2.92
C ILE A 12 11.93 34.06 -2.80
N GLU A 13 11.45 34.38 -1.58
CA GLU A 13 10.80 35.66 -1.28
C GLU A 13 11.77 36.87 -1.40
N ARG A 14 13.07 36.67 -1.17
CA ARG A 14 14.11 37.71 -1.29
C ARG A 14 14.62 37.93 -2.72
N GLY A 15 14.00 37.30 -3.73
CA GLY A 15 14.34 37.53 -5.14
C GLY A 15 15.58 36.78 -5.63
N ILE A 16 16.06 35.79 -4.89
CA ILE A 16 17.20 34.95 -5.31
C ILE A 16 16.65 33.60 -5.80
N GLY A 17 16.11 33.60 -7.02
CA GLY A 17 16.20 32.43 -7.91
C GLY A 17 15.16 31.30 -7.83
N GLY A 18 14.04 31.43 -7.10
CA GLY A 18 12.94 30.47 -7.23
C GLY A 18 11.58 31.15 -7.36
N SER A 19 10.62 30.44 -7.94
CA SER A 19 9.28 30.99 -8.09
C SER A 19 8.48 30.76 -6.81
N VAL A 20 7.94 31.82 -6.19
CA VAL A 20 6.96 31.77 -5.07
C VAL A 20 5.86 30.72 -5.32
N CYS A 21 5.53 30.54 -6.59
CA CYS A 21 4.62 29.57 -7.17
C CYS A 21 5.01 28.09 -6.90
N GLY A 22 6.29 27.73 -6.97
CA GLY A 22 6.79 26.36 -6.71
C GLY A 22 6.75 25.99 -5.23
N CYS A 23 7.01 26.97 -4.39
CA CYS A 23 7.00 26.87 -2.94
C CYS A 23 5.61 26.58 -2.36
N ALA A 24 4.59 27.34 -2.77
CA ALA A 24 3.21 27.11 -2.33
C ALA A 24 2.71 25.70 -2.70
N ARG A 25 3.08 25.21 -3.90
CA ARG A 25 2.76 23.84 -4.34
C ARG A 25 3.35 22.78 -3.42
N LEU A 26 4.62 22.92 -3.02
CA LEU A 26 5.26 21.94 -2.13
C LEU A 26 4.69 21.98 -0.72
N LEU A 27 4.43 23.17 -0.18
CA LEU A 27 3.93 23.31 1.19
C LEU A 27 2.55 22.71 1.37
N VAL A 28 1.61 22.92 0.43
CA VAL A 28 0.29 22.27 0.47
C VAL A 28 0.48 20.75 0.55
N ARG A 29 1.33 20.18 -0.28
CA ARG A 29 1.60 18.73 -0.29
C ARG A 29 2.24 18.22 1.01
N CYS A 30 3.12 19.00 1.64
CA CYS A 30 3.71 18.68 2.94
C CYS A 30 2.65 18.61 4.04
N TRP A 31 1.74 19.58 4.10
CA TRP A 31 0.65 19.59 5.09
C TRP A 31 -0.24 18.35 4.97
N PHE A 32 -0.57 17.94 3.75
CA PHE A 32 -1.41 16.77 3.49
C PHE A 32 -0.66 15.43 3.38
N LEU A 33 0.65 15.44 3.65
CA LEU A 33 1.52 14.26 3.64
C LEU A 33 1.42 13.43 2.34
N MET A 34 1.40 14.14 1.21
CA MET A 34 1.18 13.54 -0.11
C MET A 34 2.42 12.81 -0.62
N ARG A 35 2.22 11.66 -1.28
CA ARG A 35 3.24 10.95 -2.07
C ARG A 35 3.21 11.37 -3.54
N GLU A 36 4.28 11.10 -4.27
CA GLU A 36 4.44 11.45 -5.70
C GLU A 36 3.28 10.95 -6.59
N LEU A 37 2.72 9.78 -6.30
CA LEU A 37 1.59 9.24 -7.06
C LEU A 37 0.28 9.99 -6.79
N GLU A 38 0.07 10.46 -5.56
CA GLU A 38 -1.11 11.27 -5.24
C GLU A 38 -0.98 12.66 -5.88
N ILE A 39 0.25 13.17 -5.99
CA ILE A 39 0.53 14.44 -6.69
C ILE A 39 0.23 14.33 -8.18
N ALA A 40 0.60 13.21 -8.81
CA ALA A 40 0.32 12.95 -10.21
C ALA A 40 -1.19 12.81 -10.49
N ALA A 41 -1.89 12.02 -9.66
CA ALA A 41 -3.27 11.65 -9.94
C ALA A 41 -4.34 12.66 -9.49
N ILE A 42 -3.99 13.62 -8.63
CA ILE A 42 -4.98 14.49 -8.01
C ILE A 42 -5.57 15.51 -9.00
N ARG A 43 -6.89 15.66 -8.98
CA ARG A 43 -7.66 16.59 -9.81
C ARG A 43 -8.05 17.86 -9.07
N CYS A 44 -8.37 18.92 -9.81
CA CYS A 44 -8.79 20.20 -9.24
C CYS A 44 -10.03 20.11 -8.35
N LYS A 45 -11.00 19.23 -8.69
CA LYS A 45 -12.21 19.01 -7.89
C LYS A 45 -11.95 18.47 -6.49
N HIS A 46 -10.79 17.85 -6.26
CA HIS A 46 -10.42 17.30 -4.95
C HIS A 46 -9.85 18.35 -3.99
N PHE A 47 -9.67 19.60 -4.43
CA PHE A 47 -9.11 20.68 -3.63
C PHE A 47 -10.15 21.79 -3.42
N SER A 48 -10.39 22.16 -2.17
CA SER A 48 -11.30 23.25 -1.82
C SER A 48 -10.75 24.13 -0.70
N ILE A 49 -11.17 25.40 -0.71
CA ILE A 49 -10.82 26.39 0.31
C ILE A 49 -12.12 27.03 0.80
N ASP A 50 -12.31 27.02 2.10
CA ASP A 50 -13.37 27.76 2.79
C ASP A 50 -12.74 29.00 3.43
N VAL A 51 -12.99 30.16 2.84
CA VAL A 51 -12.41 31.44 3.29
C VAL A 51 -13.05 31.90 4.60
N VAL A 52 -14.32 31.55 4.85
CA VAL A 52 -15.07 31.96 6.06
C VAL A 52 -14.53 31.20 7.27
N ARG A 53 -14.40 29.87 7.15
CA ARG A 53 -13.84 29.01 8.19
C ARG A 53 -12.31 29.03 8.24
N LYS A 54 -11.67 29.71 7.29
CA LYS A 54 -10.22 29.71 7.05
C LYS A 54 -9.66 28.28 7.00
N GLU A 55 -10.28 27.43 6.20
CA GLU A 55 -9.99 26.00 6.08
C GLU A 55 -9.59 25.65 4.64
N VAL A 56 -8.62 24.75 4.49
CA VAL A 56 -8.28 24.09 3.23
C VAL A 56 -8.58 22.60 3.36
N ALA A 57 -9.18 22.02 2.33
CA ALA A 57 -9.50 20.61 2.28
C ALA A 57 -8.95 19.94 1.02
N LEU A 58 -8.52 18.70 1.20
CA LEU A 58 -8.05 17.82 0.14
C LEU A 58 -8.70 16.45 0.26
N THR A 59 -9.29 15.99 -0.84
CA THR A 59 -9.89 14.66 -0.97
C THR A 59 -8.84 13.70 -1.54
N LEU A 60 -8.45 12.70 -0.75
CA LEU A 60 -7.41 11.74 -1.08
C LEU A 60 -7.95 10.32 -0.94
N ALA A 61 -7.31 9.33 -1.57
CA ALA A 61 -7.65 7.92 -1.33
C ALA A 61 -7.51 7.57 0.16
N THR A 62 -8.37 6.68 0.66
CA THR A 62 -8.43 6.37 2.11
C THR A 62 -7.17 5.63 2.57
N SER A 63 -6.61 4.77 1.71
CA SER A 63 -5.37 4.05 1.98
C SER A 63 -4.51 3.87 0.72
N LYS A 64 -3.27 3.41 0.92
CA LYS A 64 -2.35 3.10 -0.19
C LYS A 64 -2.89 2.02 -1.14
N THR A 65 -3.64 1.06 -0.62
CA THR A 65 -4.10 -0.17 -1.28
C THR A 65 -5.61 -0.16 -1.51
N ASP A 66 -6.20 1.03 -1.57
CA ASP A 66 -7.64 1.18 -1.72
C ASP A 66 -8.08 0.82 -3.14
N GLN A 67 -8.35 -0.46 -3.37
CA GLN A 67 -8.83 -0.98 -4.65
C GLN A 67 -10.28 -0.58 -4.94
N GLN A 68 -11.03 -0.19 -3.90
CA GLN A 68 -12.43 0.22 -4.01
C GLN A 68 -12.57 1.71 -4.36
N GLY A 69 -11.47 2.46 -4.37
CA GLY A 69 -11.47 3.89 -4.70
C GLY A 69 -12.12 4.76 -3.62
N ASN A 70 -12.13 4.33 -2.36
CA ASN A 70 -12.73 5.13 -1.28
C ASN A 70 -11.95 6.43 -1.11
N LEU A 71 -12.65 7.55 -1.15
CA LEU A 71 -12.07 8.86 -0.96
C LEU A 71 -12.39 9.39 0.44
N VAL A 72 -11.41 10.06 1.04
CA VAL A 72 -11.55 10.68 2.34
C VAL A 72 -11.05 12.12 2.28
N GLN A 73 -11.85 13.02 2.85
CA GLN A 73 -11.46 14.41 2.96
C GLN A 73 -10.55 14.61 4.18
N ARG A 74 -9.48 15.37 3.98
CA ARG A 74 -8.59 15.86 5.03
C ARG A 74 -8.66 17.37 5.02
N LYS A 75 -8.57 17.99 6.20
CA LYS A 75 -8.78 19.41 6.40
C LYS A 75 -7.69 19.98 7.29
N HIS A 76 -7.25 21.19 6.98
CA HIS A 76 -6.42 22.01 7.84
C HIS A 76 -7.02 23.41 7.92
N GLN A 77 -7.01 23.99 9.11
CA GLN A 77 -7.45 25.37 9.33
C GLN A 77 -6.26 26.33 9.28
N CYS A 78 -6.50 27.62 9.49
CA CYS A 78 -5.44 28.59 9.65
C CYS A 78 -4.60 28.28 10.90
N TYR A 79 -3.28 28.17 10.75
CA TYR A 79 -2.31 27.93 11.82
C TYR A 79 -1.41 29.14 12.12
N CYS A 80 -1.78 30.36 11.71
CA CYS A 80 -0.91 31.54 11.88
C CYS A 80 -0.53 31.86 13.34
N MET A 81 -1.29 31.35 14.31
CA MET A 81 -0.93 31.47 15.73
C MET A 81 0.27 30.61 16.13
N HIS A 82 0.62 29.60 15.34
CA HIS A 82 1.68 28.63 15.65
C HIS A 82 2.80 28.60 14.61
N VAL A 83 2.55 29.13 13.41
CA VAL A 83 3.51 29.14 12.29
C VAL A 83 3.45 30.48 11.58
N PRO A 84 4.57 30.96 11.00
CA PRO A 84 4.53 32.15 10.16
C PRO A 84 3.54 31.98 8.99
N GLU A 85 2.95 33.07 8.54
CA GLU A 85 1.90 33.06 7.51
C GLU A 85 2.28 32.27 6.25
N GLN A 86 3.53 32.41 5.80
CA GLN A 86 4.09 31.70 4.65
C GLN A 86 4.15 30.17 4.81
N PHE A 87 3.99 29.61 6.02
CA PHE A 87 3.86 28.18 6.28
C PHE A 87 2.44 27.75 6.63
N CYS A 88 1.54 28.71 6.88
CA CYS A 88 0.18 28.41 7.25
C CYS A 88 -0.50 27.68 6.09
N PRO A 89 -1.14 26.52 6.32
CA PRO A 89 -1.71 25.73 5.24
C PRO A 89 -2.81 26.49 4.51
N PHE A 90 -3.60 27.30 5.24
CA PHE A 90 -4.63 28.14 4.66
C PHE A 90 -4.06 29.24 3.74
N HIS A 91 -3.10 30.04 4.21
CA HIS A 91 -2.52 31.12 3.38
C HIS A 91 -1.67 30.59 2.23
N THR A 92 -0.96 29.48 2.44
CA THR A 92 -0.28 28.74 1.37
C THR A 92 -1.29 28.25 0.33
N ALA A 93 -2.43 27.71 0.76
CA ALA A 93 -3.50 27.28 -0.14
C ALA A 93 -4.10 28.45 -0.91
N LEU A 94 -4.29 29.62 -0.30
CA LEU A 94 -4.72 30.83 -1.00
C LEU A 94 -3.71 31.29 -2.05
N ALA A 95 -2.41 31.26 -1.73
CA ALA A 95 -1.35 31.56 -2.70
C ALA A 95 -1.34 30.56 -3.86
N PHE A 96 -1.57 29.28 -3.57
CA PHE A 96 -1.68 28.23 -4.58
C PHE A 96 -2.96 28.35 -5.43
N ASP A 97 -4.08 28.78 -4.85
CA ASP A 97 -5.35 28.92 -5.58
C ASP A 97 -5.24 29.96 -6.71
N LYS A 98 -4.42 31.00 -6.54
CA LYS A 98 -4.19 32.04 -7.56
C LYS A 98 -3.54 31.49 -8.84
N ILE A 99 -2.82 30.38 -8.75
CA ILE A 99 -1.95 29.86 -9.82
C ILE A 99 -2.32 28.47 -10.30
N ARG A 100 -3.28 27.80 -9.65
CA ARG A 100 -3.66 26.43 -10.00
C ARG A 100 -4.54 26.40 -11.25
N PRO A 101 -4.55 25.27 -11.98
CA PRO A 101 -5.53 25.03 -13.03
C PRO A 101 -6.97 25.12 -12.50
N ARG A 102 -7.91 25.47 -13.38
CA ARG A 102 -9.33 25.68 -13.03
C ARG A 102 -10.26 24.57 -13.49
N ASP A 103 -9.86 23.77 -14.48
CA ASP A 103 -10.64 22.62 -14.94
C ASP A 103 -10.84 21.61 -13.81
N PRO A 104 -12.09 21.36 -13.34
CA PRO A 104 -12.38 20.45 -12.25
C PRO A 104 -11.86 19.02 -12.46
N GLU A 105 -11.91 18.52 -13.71
CA GLU A 105 -11.46 17.19 -14.08
C GLU A 105 -9.97 17.16 -14.46
N GLY A 106 -9.36 18.33 -14.62
CA GLY A 106 -7.94 18.49 -14.91
C GLY A 106 -7.04 18.25 -13.69
N PRO A 107 -5.74 17.97 -13.91
CA PRO A 107 -4.77 17.77 -12.85
C PRO A 107 -4.60 19.03 -11.99
N LEU A 108 -4.58 18.86 -10.67
CA LEU A 108 -4.36 19.99 -9.75
C LEU A 108 -2.91 20.50 -9.83
N PHE A 109 -1.98 19.62 -10.15
CA PHE A 109 -0.57 19.94 -10.34
C PHE A 109 -0.14 19.58 -11.75
N VAL A 110 0.39 20.58 -12.45
CA VAL A 110 0.77 20.47 -13.87
C VAL A 110 2.27 20.64 -14.08
N SER A 111 2.74 20.11 -15.21
CA SER A 111 4.08 20.37 -15.74
C SER A 111 4.26 21.84 -16.15
N ALA A 112 5.47 22.22 -16.57
CA ALA A 112 5.72 23.55 -17.14
C ALA A 112 4.89 23.82 -18.41
N HIS A 113 4.45 22.77 -19.10
CA HIS A 113 3.65 22.83 -20.32
C HIS A 113 2.13 22.76 -20.06
N GLY A 114 1.72 22.56 -18.80
CA GLY A 114 0.30 22.47 -18.43
C GLY A 114 -0.24 21.03 -18.39
N ASP A 115 0.58 20.03 -18.68
CA ASP A 115 0.16 18.63 -18.74
C ASP A 115 0.13 17.93 -17.38
N GLU A 116 -0.58 16.80 -17.32
CA GLU A 116 -0.58 15.90 -16.16
C GLU A 116 0.82 15.37 -15.87
N LEU A 117 1.23 15.41 -14.60
CA LEU A 117 2.55 14.98 -14.19
C LEU A 117 2.64 13.45 -14.14
N THR A 118 3.65 12.87 -14.79
CA THR A 118 4.06 11.50 -14.50
C THR A 118 4.67 11.39 -13.10
N LYS A 119 4.79 10.16 -12.59
CA LYS A 119 5.52 9.86 -11.34
C LYS A 119 6.93 10.48 -11.32
N GLN A 120 7.67 10.35 -12.42
CA GLN A 120 9.06 10.82 -12.49
C GLN A 120 9.12 12.34 -12.58
N GLU A 121 8.22 12.97 -13.33
CA GLU A 121 8.14 14.43 -13.39
C GLU A 121 7.75 15.04 -12.06
N ALA A 122 6.84 14.41 -11.30
CA ALA A 122 6.52 14.85 -9.95
C ALA A 122 7.76 14.82 -9.04
N ILE A 123 8.59 13.77 -9.12
CA ILE A 123 9.85 13.67 -8.38
C ILE A 123 10.84 14.75 -8.82
N THR A 124 11.02 14.95 -10.13
CA THR A 124 11.91 15.96 -10.69
C THR A 124 11.50 17.36 -10.29
N LEU A 125 10.20 17.68 -10.32
CA LEU A 125 9.66 18.96 -9.88
C LEU A 125 9.95 19.21 -8.39
N MET A 126 9.75 18.20 -7.53
CA MET A 126 10.09 18.32 -6.11
C MET A 126 11.58 18.56 -5.91
N ARG A 127 12.44 17.80 -6.60
CA ARG A 127 13.90 17.96 -6.53
C ARG A 127 14.35 19.33 -7.01
N LYS A 128 13.77 19.86 -8.10
CA LYS A 128 14.09 21.18 -8.63
C LYS A 128 13.88 22.27 -7.58
N VAL A 129 12.69 22.31 -6.97
CA VAL A 129 12.38 23.31 -5.94
C VAL A 129 13.25 23.15 -4.69
N ILE A 130 13.59 21.91 -4.31
CA ILE A 130 14.51 21.66 -3.19
C ILE A 130 15.95 22.09 -3.56
N SER A 131 16.39 21.92 -4.80
CA SER A 131 17.72 22.34 -5.23
C SER A 131 17.88 23.87 -5.27
N GLU A 132 16.80 24.60 -5.56
CA GLU A 132 16.74 26.08 -5.46
C GLU A 132 16.89 26.57 -4.01
N SER A 133 16.82 25.66 -3.04
CA SER A 133 16.95 25.93 -1.60
C SER A 133 18.39 25.90 -1.07
N ASN A 134 19.39 25.68 -1.94
CA ASN A 134 20.78 25.40 -1.55
C ASN A 134 20.94 24.20 -0.59
N ILE A 135 20.00 23.24 -0.64
CA ILE A 135 20.10 21.99 0.12
C ILE A 135 20.92 20.99 -0.69
N GLU A 136 21.88 20.32 -0.05
CA GLU A 136 22.68 19.30 -0.71
C GLU A 136 21.80 18.13 -1.17
N MET A 137 21.63 17.99 -2.49
CA MET A 137 20.70 17.04 -3.11
C MET A 137 21.20 15.59 -3.12
N ARG A 138 22.51 15.38 -2.96
CA ARG A 138 23.16 14.07 -3.08
C ARG A 138 23.87 13.71 -1.79
N ARG A 139 23.90 12.41 -1.48
CA ARG A 139 24.73 11.85 -0.40
C ARG A 139 25.74 10.88 -1.00
N ALA A 140 26.87 10.71 -0.31
CA ALA A 140 27.85 9.69 -0.67
C ALA A 140 27.16 8.31 -0.75
N GLY A 141 27.44 7.59 -1.83
CA GLY A 141 27.06 6.18 -1.96
C GLY A 141 27.85 5.30 -0.99
N ALA A 142 27.54 4.01 -0.96
CA ALA A 142 28.42 3.04 -0.31
C ALA A 142 29.83 3.09 -0.95
N LYS A 143 30.85 2.57 -0.27
CA LYS A 143 32.24 2.61 -0.75
C LYS A 143 32.33 2.06 -2.18
N GLY A 144 32.78 2.88 -3.13
CA GLY A 144 32.87 2.53 -4.56
C GLY A 144 31.58 2.69 -5.38
N GLN A 145 30.49 3.17 -4.79
CA GLN A 145 29.22 3.45 -5.47
C GLN A 145 29.07 4.96 -5.75
N PRO A 146 28.38 5.33 -6.85
CA PRO A 146 28.11 6.73 -7.14
C PRO A 146 27.26 7.39 -6.05
N CYS A 147 27.36 8.71 -5.94
CA CYS A 147 26.48 9.48 -5.06
C CYS A 147 25.01 9.22 -5.40
N VAL A 148 24.18 9.09 -4.38
CA VAL A 148 22.75 8.82 -4.53
C VAL A 148 21.93 10.06 -4.19
N GLU A 149 20.83 10.26 -4.91
CA GLU A 149 19.87 11.33 -4.62
C GLU A 149 19.27 11.15 -3.22
N LYS A 150 19.34 12.19 -2.38
CA LYS A 150 18.79 12.17 -1.02
C LYS A 150 17.27 12.16 -1.01
N PHE A 151 16.65 12.86 -1.97
CA PHE A 151 15.22 13.09 -2.01
C PHE A 151 14.55 12.22 -3.08
N ASN A 152 13.51 11.49 -2.68
CA ASN A 152 12.72 10.61 -3.54
C ASN A 152 11.24 11.02 -3.51
N GLY A 153 10.36 10.21 -4.11
CA GLY A 153 8.93 10.52 -4.21
C GLY A 153 8.20 10.75 -2.88
N HIS A 154 8.75 10.24 -1.78
CA HIS A 154 8.16 10.42 -0.45
C HIS A 154 8.65 11.67 0.28
N VAL A 155 9.49 12.51 -0.33
CA VAL A 155 10.16 13.63 0.38
C VAL A 155 9.18 14.55 1.10
N LEU A 156 8.06 14.94 0.48
CA LEU A 156 7.10 15.88 1.08
C LEU A 156 6.34 15.22 2.23
N ARG A 157 6.00 13.94 2.07
CA ARG A 157 5.36 13.12 3.09
C ARG A 157 6.26 12.92 4.31
N VAL A 158 7.54 12.62 4.11
CA VAL A 158 8.53 12.51 5.19
C VAL A 158 8.76 13.85 5.87
N SER A 159 8.91 14.91 5.07
CA SER A 159 9.14 16.26 5.56
C SER A 159 7.98 16.74 6.42
N GLY A 160 6.74 16.63 5.93
CA GLY A 160 5.55 16.96 6.69
C GLY A 160 5.40 16.12 7.96
N SER A 161 5.73 14.82 7.96
CA SER A 161 5.64 14.03 9.20
C SER A 161 6.64 14.53 10.24
N GLN A 162 7.86 14.88 9.82
CA GLN A 162 8.87 15.48 10.71
C GLN A 162 8.45 16.87 11.22
N PHE A 163 7.72 17.64 10.42
CA PHE A 163 7.14 18.93 10.84
C PHE A 163 6.22 18.80 12.05
N PHE A 164 5.31 17.84 11.95
CA PHE A 164 4.30 17.58 12.96
C PHE A 164 4.94 16.96 14.21
N ALA A 165 5.90 16.05 14.03
CA ALA A 165 6.68 15.50 15.14
C ALA A 165 7.44 16.59 15.91
N ARG A 166 8.07 17.56 15.21
CA ARG A 166 8.72 18.73 15.83
C ARG A 166 7.79 19.63 16.64
N ARG A 167 6.49 19.51 16.41
CA ARG A 167 5.43 20.26 17.10
C ARG A 167 4.67 19.40 18.09
N LEU A 168 5.25 18.26 18.48
CA LEU A 168 4.69 17.35 19.46
C LEU A 168 3.29 16.81 19.07
N VAL A 169 2.98 16.77 17.77
CA VAL A 169 1.77 16.09 17.30
C VAL A 169 1.95 14.58 17.54
N PRO A 170 1.02 13.91 18.23
CA PRO A 170 1.14 12.48 18.50
C PRO A 170 1.30 11.67 17.22
N LEU A 171 2.20 10.67 17.25
CA LEU A 171 2.45 9.79 16.10
C LEU A 171 1.17 9.14 15.54
N PRO A 172 0.19 8.67 16.35
CA PRO A 172 -1.07 8.13 15.81
C PRO A 172 -1.82 9.15 14.93
N THR A 173 -1.82 10.42 15.30
CA THR A 173 -2.45 11.49 14.51
C THR A 173 -1.72 11.71 13.19
N ILE A 174 -0.38 11.69 13.21
CA ILE A 174 0.45 11.78 11.99
C ILE A 174 0.18 10.57 11.08
N MET A 175 0.02 9.38 11.66
CA MET A 175 -0.32 8.16 10.92
C MET A 175 -1.68 8.26 10.23
N LEU A 176 -2.70 8.76 10.93
CA LEU A 176 -4.05 8.98 10.39
C LEU A 176 -4.06 10.03 9.27
N LEU A 177 -3.35 11.14 9.46
CA LEU A 177 -3.20 12.18 8.44
C LEU A 177 -2.49 11.62 7.20
N GLY A 178 -1.40 10.89 7.41
CA GLY A 178 -0.61 10.30 6.34
C GLY A 178 -1.27 9.09 5.70
N ARG A 179 -2.23 8.41 6.32
CA ARG A 179 -2.81 7.15 5.82
C ARG A 179 -1.78 6.01 5.82
N TRP A 180 -0.96 5.94 6.87
CA TRP A 180 -0.02 4.83 7.07
C TRP A 180 -0.72 3.65 7.76
N GLY A 181 -0.67 2.47 7.14
CA GLY A 181 -1.10 1.23 7.77
C GLY A 181 -0.03 0.54 8.61
N SER A 182 1.24 0.99 8.56
CA SER A 182 2.36 0.38 9.29
C SER A 182 3.19 1.43 10.03
N ARG A 183 3.96 0.96 11.02
CA ARG A 183 4.90 1.77 11.84
C ARG A 183 6.16 2.22 11.09
N SER A 184 6.23 2.02 9.77
CA SER A 184 7.35 2.50 8.94
C SER A 184 7.62 4.00 9.06
N VAL A 185 6.61 4.80 9.42
CA VAL A 185 6.72 6.24 9.69
C VAL A 185 7.61 6.57 10.89
N GLU A 186 7.79 5.65 11.85
CA GLU A 186 8.64 5.88 13.03
C GLU A 186 10.07 6.24 12.61
N ARG A 187 10.61 5.57 11.58
CA ARG A 187 11.94 5.88 11.01
C ARG A 187 12.00 7.26 10.37
N TYR A 188 10.89 7.78 9.85
CA TYR A 188 10.84 9.10 9.24
C TYR A 188 10.87 10.21 10.29
N VAL A 189 10.25 9.98 11.45
CA VAL A 189 10.09 10.99 12.50
C VAL A 189 11.09 10.87 13.64
N GLN A 190 11.89 9.79 13.70
CA GLN A 190 12.77 9.47 14.82
C GLN A 190 13.64 10.67 15.27
N GLU A 191 14.41 11.26 14.36
CA GLU A 191 15.27 12.41 14.67
C GLU A 191 14.45 13.62 15.12
N ALA A 192 13.36 13.93 14.40
CA ALA A 192 12.48 15.05 14.71
C ALA A 192 11.80 14.93 16.09
N ALA A 193 11.41 13.72 16.47
CA ALA A 193 10.83 13.44 17.79
C ALA A 193 11.88 13.58 18.90
N LEU A 194 13.10 13.08 18.68
CA LEU A 194 14.20 13.18 19.64
C LEU A 194 14.70 14.63 19.83
N GLU A 195 14.78 15.43 18.76
CA GLU A 195 15.07 16.87 18.84
C GLU A 195 14.05 17.62 19.72
N SER A 196 12.78 17.22 19.65
CA SER A 196 11.72 17.86 20.43
C SER A 196 11.76 17.45 21.90
N PHE A 197 12.15 16.20 22.15
CA PHE A 197 12.36 15.67 23.49
C PHE A 197 13.49 16.39 24.23
N THR A 198 14.60 16.70 23.54
CA THR A 198 15.74 17.39 24.18
C THR A 198 15.49 18.86 24.48
N LEU A 199 14.59 19.51 23.73
CA LEU A 199 14.26 20.93 23.90
C LEU A 199 13.09 21.19 24.87
N SER A 200 12.29 20.17 25.21
CA SER A 200 11.33 20.30 26.31
C SER A 200 12.05 20.06 27.64
N PRO A 201 12.13 21.06 28.55
CA PRO A 201 12.47 20.75 29.92
C PRO A 201 11.45 19.72 30.43
N LEU A 202 11.93 18.71 31.16
CA LEU A 202 11.09 17.76 31.91
C LEU A 202 10.31 18.55 32.98
N SER A 203 9.32 19.32 32.54
CA SER A 203 8.36 19.99 33.39
C SER A 203 7.49 18.88 33.99
N PRO A 204 7.32 18.83 35.33
CA PRO A 204 6.43 17.88 35.98
C PRO A 204 4.96 17.95 35.49
N GLY A 205 4.59 18.97 34.70
CA GLY A 205 3.28 19.12 34.09
C GLY A 205 3.15 18.60 32.65
N GLN A 206 4.22 18.20 31.97
CA GLN A 206 4.10 17.65 30.59
C GLN A 206 3.69 16.18 30.56
N THR A 207 3.71 15.49 31.70
CA THR A 207 2.97 14.24 31.89
C THR A 207 1.46 14.43 31.67
N ASP A 208 0.92 15.67 31.69
CA ASP A 208 -0.50 15.91 31.47
C ASP A 208 -0.97 15.84 30.01
N LEU A 209 -0.07 15.98 29.02
CA LEU A 209 -0.42 15.72 27.62
C LEU A 209 -0.64 14.22 27.36
N PHE A 210 -0.01 13.35 28.16
CA PHE A 210 -0.34 11.93 28.24
C PHE A 210 -1.44 11.63 29.30
N ALA A 211 -1.65 12.50 30.30
CA ALA A 211 -2.70 12.33 31.30
C ALA A 211 -4.11 12.70 30.79
N HIS A 212 -4.25 13.44 29.70
CA HIS A 212 -5.53 13.54 28.97
C HIS A 212 -5.93 12.25 28.22
N GLN A 213 -5.13 11.18 28.35
CA GLN A 213 -5.52 9.81 28.06
C GLN A 213 -5.88 9.01 29.32
N ARG A 214 -6.01 9.66 30.49
CA ARG A 214 -6.86 9.09 31.55
C ARG A 214 -8.31 9.32 31.14
N PRO A 215 -9.15 8.28 31.08
CA PRO A 215 -10.58 8.50 31.05
C PRO A 215 -10.92 9.37 32.24
N CYS A 216 -11.70 10.43 32.01
CA CYS A 216 -12.38 11.14 33.07
C CYS A 216 -13.30 10.12 33.77
N VAL A 217 -12.80 9.43 34.79
CA VAL A 217 -13.62 8.62 35.70
C VAL A 217 -14.07 9.57 36.77
N GLU A 218 -15.11 10.35 36.46
CA GLU A 218 -16.03 10.89 37.45
C GLU A 218 -17.27 11.39 36.73
N THR A 219 -18.16 10.45 36.42
CA THR A 219 -19.59 10.66 36.57
C THR A 219 -20.23 9.29 36.75
N ALA A 220 -20.72 9.05 37.96
CA ALA A 220 -21.52 7.90 38.31
C ALA A 220 -22.71 7.77 37.33
N GLY A 221 -22.80 6.62 36.67
CA GLY A 221 -23.87 6.32 35.73
C GLY A 221 -23.55 5.08 34.90
N ASN A 222 -23.67 3.89 35.50
CA ASN A 222 -23.84 2.57 34.86
C ASN A 222 -23.09 2.35 33.53
N GLN A 223 -21.76 2.39 33.55
CA GLN A 223 -20.96 1.85 32.44
C GLN A 223 -20.33 0.53 32.87
N GLU A 224 -20.69 -0.55 32.16
CA GLU A 224 -20.02 -1.85 32.19
C GLU A 224 -18.48 -1.65 32.13
N PRO A 225 -17.68 -2.40 32.91
CA PRO A 225 -16.25 -2.15 33.02
C PRO A 225 -15.57 -2.18 31.65
N LEU A 226 -14.82 -1.12 31.31
CA LEU A 226 -14.00 -1.03 30.09
C LEU A 226 -13.09 -2.25 29.89
N ALA A 227 -12.64 -2.87 30.98
CA ALA A 227 -11.90 -4.13 30.98
C ALA A 227 -12.75 -5.30 30.42
N GLY A 228 -14.03 -5.38 30.77
CA GLY A 228 -14.95 -6.39 30.23
C GLY A 228 -15.15 -6.23 28.72
N ARG A 229 -15.27 -4.99 28.23
CA ARG A 229 -15.41 -4.70 26.81
C ARG A 229 -14.12 -4.95 26.02
N ALA A 230 -12.96 -4.64 26.58
CA ALA A 230 -11.66 -4.96 26.00
C ALA A 230 -11.44 -6.48 25.94
N ASN A 231 -11.82 -7.22 26.99
CA ASN A 231 -11.74 -8.67 27.04
C ASN A 231 -12.70 -9.32 26.04
N ALA A 232 -13.93 -8.81 25.91
CA ALA A 232 -14.91 -9.29 24.93
C ALA A 232 -14.44 -9.05 23.49
N LEU A 233 -13.88 -7.88 23.19
CA LEU A 233 -13.31 -7.60 21.87
C LEU A 233 -12.08 -8.48 21.58
N THR A 234 -11.24 -8.72 22.58
CA THR A 234 -10.09 -9.62 22.45
C THR A 234 -10.55 -11.05 22.18
N ALA A 235 -11.57 -11.52 22.88
CA ALA A 235 -12.20 -12.83 22.66
C ALA A 235 -12.81 -12.97 21.26
N GLU A 236 -13.52 -11.94 20.79
CA GLU A 236 -14.09 -11.90 19.43
C GLU A 236 -12.98 -11.94 18.35
N ILE A 237 -11.89 -11.20 18.56
CA ILE A 237 -10.75 -11.21 17.64
C ILE A 237 -10.07 -12.58 17.62
N THR A 238 -9.87 -13.21 18.78
CA THR A 238 -9.26 -14.56 18.85
C THR A 238 -10.12 -15.60 18.17
N GLU A 239 -11.45 -15.57 18.39
CA GLU A 239 -12.38 -16.49 17.72
C GLU A 239 -12.35 -16.30 16.19
N ARG A 240 -12.34 -15.05 15.71
CA ARG A 240 -12.22 -14.79 14.27
C ARG A 240 -10.89 -15.26 13.69
N LEU A 241 -9.79 -15.14 14.44
CA LEU A 241 -8.48 -15.64 14.02
C LEU A 241 -8.48 -17.18 13.92
N GLU A 242 -9.10 -17.88 14.86
CA GLU A 242 -9.25 -19.33 14.82
C GLU A 242 -10.10 -19.78 13.62
N ILE A 243 -11.23 -19.11 13.37
CA ILE A 243 -12.08 -19.37 12.19
C ILE A 243 -11.30 -19.16 10.89
N LEU A 244 -10.52 -18.07 10.79
CA LEU A 244 -9.72 -17.80 9.61
C LEU A 244 -8.59 -18.82 9.43
N SER A 245 -7.94 -19.24 10.52
CA SER A 245 -6.92 -20.29 10.49
C SER A 245 -7.51 -21.59 9.96
N ALA A 246 -8.66 -22.03 10.50
CA ALA A 246 -9.34 -23.24 10.05
C ALA A 246 -9.77 -23.15 8.57
N ARG A 247 -10.23 -21.98 8.10
CA ARG A 247 -10.55 -21.78 6.67
C ARG A 247 -9.32 -21.82 5.78
N ILE A 248 -8.18 -21.27 6.23
CA ILE A 248 -6.92 -21.35 5.48
C ILE A 248 -6.45 -22.80 5.40
N GLU A 249 -6.50 -23.54 6.50
CA GLU A 249 -6.18 -24.97 6.52
C GLU A 249 -7.10 -25.77 5.58
N ALA A 250 -8.40 -25.48 5.59
CA ALA A 250 -9.36 -26.12 4.66
C ALA A 250 -9.09 -25.76 3.18
N LEU A 251 -8.64 -24.54 2.89
CA LEU A 251 -8.25 -24.14 1.52
C LEU A 251 -6.90 -24.74 1.09
N GLN A 252 -5.99 -24.96 2.04
CA GLN A 252 -4.71 -25.63 1.82
C GLN A 252 -4.84 -27.14 1.77
N ALA A 253 -5.91 -27.70 2.33
CA ALA A 253 -6.24 -29.12 2.27
C ALA A 253 -6.44 -29.53 0.81
N ARG A 254 -5.43 -30.18 0.23
CA ARG A 254 -5.51 -30.73 -1.10
C ARG A 254 -6.30 -32.04 -1.05
N PRO A 255 -7.36 -32.19 -1.87
CA PRO A 255 -8.17 -33.40 -1.88
C PRO A 255 -7.32 -34.68 -2.06
N PRO A 256 -7.74 -35.80 -1.47
CA PRO A 256 -6.94 -37.03 -1.44
C PRO A 256 -6.80 -37.70 -2.80
N LEU A 257 -7.67 -37.38 -3.78
CA LEU A 257 -7.63 -37.97 -5.10
C LEU A 257 -7.15 -37.01 -6.18
N VAL A 258 -6.45 -37.58 -7.16
CA VAL A 258 -6.08 -36.98 -8.43
C VAL A 258 -6.71 -37.80 -9.54
N VAL A 259 -7.51 -37.16 -10.39
CA VAL A 259 -8.35 -37.80 -11.41
C VAL A 259 -7.89 -37.38 -12.80
N GLY A 260 -7.55 -38.37 -13.61
CA GLY A 260 -7.39 -38.25 -15.06
C GLY A 260 -8.50 -39.05 -15.74
N LYS A 261 -8.14 -40.16 -16.40
CA LYS A 261 -9.12 -41.16 -16.87
C LYS A 261 -9.70 -42.01 -15.73
N LYS A 262 -8.93 -42.21 -14.66
CA LYS A 262 -9.27 -42.96 -13.45
C LYS A 262 -8.91 -42.12 -12.23
N ALA A 263 -9.50 -42.43 -11.08
CA ALA A 263 -9.14 -41.83 -9.80
C ALA A 263 -7.94 -42.54 -9.19
N HIS A 264 -6.92 -41.76 -8.79
CA HIS A 264 -5.72 -42.23 -8.11
C HIS A 264 -5.53 -41.50 -6.79
N ALA A 265 -4.93 -42.15 -5.79
CA ALA A 265 -4.54 -41.46 -4.56
C ALA A 265 -3.35 -40.53 -4.80
N ARG A 266 -3.49 -39.32 -4.26
CA ARG A 266 -2.46 -38.28 -4.20
C ARG A 266 -1.30 -38.73 -3.31
N ASP A 267 -0.06 -38.57 -3.78
CA ASP A 267 1.12 -38.72 -2.93
C ASP A 267 1.15 -37.60 -1.88
N PRO A 268 1.10 -37.90 -0.55
CA PRO A 268 1.18 -36.88 0.49
C PRO A 268 2.46 -36.04 0.41
N ARG A 269 3.54 -36.62 -0.13
CA ARG A 269 4.85 -35.97 -0.30
C ARG A 269 4.96 -35.13 -1.57
N GLU A 270 3.87 -34.94 -2.33
CA GLU A 270 3.85 -34.04 -3.50
C GLU A 270 4.23 -32.60 -3.12
N VAL A 271 4.01 -32.19 -1.87
CA VAL A 271 4.29 -30.83 -1.38
C VAL A 271 5.80 -30.54 -1.31
N GLU A 272 6.62 -31.59 -1.24
CA GLU A 272 8.09 -31.51 -1.24
C GLU A 272 8.67 -31.47 -2.66
N LYS A 273 7.84 -31.69 -3.70
CA LYS A 273 8.28 -31.93 -5.08
C LYS A 273 7.78 -30.82 -6.01
N PRO A 274 8.59 -30.40 -7.00
CA PRO A 274 8.11 -29.50 -8.04
C PRO A 274 7.01 -30.18 -8.88
N PRO A 275 6.09 -29.41 -9.49
CA PRO A 275 4.95 -29.96 -10.22
C PRO A 275 5.29 -31.04 -11.26
N VAL A 276 6.41 -30.88 -11.99
CA VAL A 276 6.90 -31.84 -12.99
C VAL A 276 7.16 -33.25 -12.43
N ASP A 277 7.49 -33.35 -11.14
CA ASP A 277 7.82 -34.61 -10.46
C ASP A 277 6.64 -35.20 -9.69
N TRP A 278 5.42 -34.68 -9.89
CA TRP A 278 4.23 -35.19 -9.23
C TRP A 278 3.85 -36.57 -9.77
N VAL A 279 3.81 -37.53 -8.84
CA VAL A 279 3.43 -38.92 -9.08
C VAL A 279 2.45 -39.35 -8.00
N THR A 280 1.54 -40.26 -8.31
CA THR A 280 0.62 -40.89 -7.34
C THR A 280 1.36 -41.78 -6.33
N VAL A 281 0.76 -42.12 -5.19
CA VAL A 281 1.37 -42.86 -4.05
C VAL A 281 2.24 -44.07 -4.45
N TRP A 282 1.82 -44.88 -5.42
CA TRP A 282 2.55 -46.08 -5.87
C TRP A 282 3.32 -45.91 -7.18
N GLY A 283 3.61 -44.67 -7.57
CA GLY A 283 4.32 -44.40 -8.81
C GLY A 283 3.51 -44.72 -10.09
N CYS A 284 2.21 -45.04 -9.97
CA CYS A 284 1.44 -45.61 -11.06
C CYS A 284 1.06 -44.60 -12.15
N TRP A 285 1.08 -43.30 -11.86
CA TRP A 285 0.91 -42.25 -12.85
C TRP A 285 1.67 -40.97 -12.48
N ARG A 286 2.47 -40.46 -13.42
CA ARG A 286 3.13 -39.14 -13.35
C ARG A 286 2.19 -38.09 -13.93
N TYR A 287 1.42 -37.45 -13.07
CA TYR A 287 0.39 -36.49 -13.50
C TYR A 287 0.90 -35.05 -13.54
N GLY A 288 2.12 -34.79 -13.06
CA GLY A 288 2.74 -33.47 -13.06
C GLY A 288 2.81 -32.75 -14.41
N CYS A 289 2.87 -33.53 -15.50
CA CYS A 289 2.90 -33.04 -16.88
C CYS A 289 1.61 -33.39 -17.67
N ALA A 290 0.54 -33.78 -16.98
CA ALA A 290 -0.70 -34.23 -17.60
C ALA A 290 -1.88 -33.33 -17.18
N SER A 291 -2.99 -33.44 -17.89
CA SER A 291 -4.26 -32.83 -17.46
C SER A 291 -4.88 -33.69 -16.35
N PHE A 292 -5.22 -33.07 -15.22
CA PHE A 292 -5.84 -33.73 -14.08
C PHE A 292 -6.73 -32.78 -13.29
N VAL A 293 -7.64 -33.36 -12.49
CA VAL A 293 -8.48 -32.65 -11.52
C VAL A 293 -8.24 -33.24 -10.13
N ARG A 294 -8.34 -32.42 -9.08
CA ARG A 294 -8.30 -32.89 -7.69
C ARG A 294 -9.71 -33.11 -7.19
N ALA A 295 -9.94 -34.23 -6.50
CA ALA A 295 -11.26 -34.60 -6.06
C ALA A 295 -11.26 -35.25 -4.67
N SER A 296 -12.39 -35.14 -3.99
CA SER A 296 -12.69 -35.83 -2.73
C SER A 296 -12.96 -37.32 -2.98
N GLU A 297 -13.02 -38.11 -1.90
CA GLU A 297 -13.14 -39.58 -1.98
C GLU A 297 -14.44 -40.07 -2.64
N ASP A 298 -15.49 -39.25 -2.60
CA ASP A 298 -16.82 -39.48 -3.18
C ASP A 298 -16.90 -39.23 -4.70
N HIS A 299 -15.79 -38.87 -5.35
CA HIS A 299 -15.78 -38.60 -6.78
C HIS A 299 -16.19 -39.84 -7.62
N PRO A 300 -17.11 -39.71 -8.59
CA PRO A 300 -17.70 -40.84 -9.32
C PRO A 300 -16.77 -41.53 -10.33
N ALA A 301 -15.49 -41.15 -10.38
CA ALA A 301 -14.56 -41.68 -11.37
C ALA A 301 -14.11 -43.09 -11.00
N GLN A 302 -13.94 -43.95 -12.01
CA GLN A 302 -13.46 -45.32 -11.79
C GLN A 302 -12.12 -45.31 -11.06
N ARG A 303 -12.04 -46.03 -9.94
CA ARG A 303 -10.86 -46.12 -9.08
C ARG A 303 -9.74 -46.94 -9.76
N CYS A 304 -8.48 -46.51 -9.59
CA CYS A 304 -7.34 -47.21 -10.13
C CYS A 304 -7.16 -48.58 -9.44
N ARG A 305 -7.30 -49.67 -10.21
CA ARG A 305 -7.15 -51.06 -9.72
C ARG A 305 -5.80 -51.33 -9.05
N ARG A 306 -4.75 -50.56 -9.36
CA ARG A 306 -3.42 -50.74 -8.75
C ARG A 306 -3.35 -50.20 -7.32
N PHE A 307 -4.23 -49.26 -6.97
CA PHE A 307 -4.29 -48.65 -5.63
C PHE A 307 -5.44 -49.23 -4.79
N PHE A 308 -6.64 -49.36 -5.34
CA PHE A 308 -7.85 -49.74 -4.60
C PHE A 308 -8.17 -51.24 -4.67
N LYS A 309 -7.14 -52.11 -4.64
CA LYS A 309 -7.33 -53.57 -4.80
C LYS A 309 -8.30 -54.15 -3.78
N ASP A 310 -8.28 -53.64 -2.55
CA ASP A 310 -9.08 -54.16 -1.43
C ASP A 310 -10.56 -53.74 -1.50
N GLU A 311 -10.93 -52.71 -2.28
CA GLU A 311 -12.31 -52.25 -2.43
C GLU A 311 -13.05 -52.89 -3.61
N ILE A 312 -12.32 -53.49 -4.55
CA ILE A 312 -12.86 -54.05 -5.78
C ILE A 312 -13.18 -55.55 -5.63
N GLN A 313 -12.79 -56.17 -4.50
CA GLN A 313 -12.99 -57.61 -4.22
C GLN A 313 -14.43 -57.98 -3.81
N GLY A 314 -15.43 -57.30 -4.38
CA GLY A 314 -16.86 -57.51 -4.17
C GLY A 314 -17.66 -57.46 -5.48
N GLY A 315 -17.17 -58.14 -6.52
CA GLY A 315 -17.86 -58.26 -7.81
C GLY A 315 -17.02 -59.07 -8.78
N GLY A 316 -17.52 -60.25 -9.13
CA GLY A 316 -16.78 -61.31 -9.83
C GLY A 316 -16.32 -61.02 -11.25
N ASP A 317 -15.29 -61.79 -11.58
CA ASP A 317 -14.90 -62.46 -12.83
C ASP A 317 -14.48 -61.67 -14.08
N ASP A 318 -13.27 -62.04 -14.52
CA ASP A 318 -12.68 -62.13 -15.86
C ASP A 318 -12.75 -60.95 -16.84
N GLU A 319 -11.58 -60.34 -17.11
CA GLU A 319 -10.97 -60.43 -18.45
C GLU A 319 -9.52 -59.93 -18.47
N ALA A 320 -8.80 -60.45 -19.45
CA ALA A 320 -7.36 -60.54 -19.58
C ALA A 320 -6.60 -59.22 -19.73
N CYS A 321 -5.28 -59.36 -19.58
CA CYS A 321 -4.26 -58.42 -20.01
C CYS A 321 -4.44 -58.01 -21.47
N ASP A 322 -4.41 -56.70 -21.75
CA ASP A 322 -3.95 -56.21 -23.04
C ASP A 322 -2.97 -55.06 -22.85
N SER A 323 -1.76 -55.33 -23.32
CA SER A 323 -0.74 -54.34 -23.61
C SER A 323 -0.99 -53.92 -25.05
N GLU A 324 -1.56 -52.74 -25.28
CA GLU A 324 -1.59 -52.18 -26.63
C GLU A 324 -1.07 -50.74 -26.68
N ASN A 325 -0.07 -50.63 -27.53
CA ASN A 325 0.64 -49.46 -27.99
C ASN A 325 -0.15 -48.80 -29.13
N SER A 326 0.09 -47.50 -29.32
CA SER A 326 -0.02 -46.71 -30.56
C SER A 326 -1.38 -46.30 -31.15
N GLY A 327 -1.39 -45.08 -31.72
CA GLY A 327 -2.40 -44.54 -32.62
C GLY A 327 -2.73 -43.08 -32.31
N SER A 328 -1.87 -42.09 -32.61
CA SER A 328 -1.84 -41.33 -33.88
C SER A 328 -3.15 -41.33 -34.66
N VAL A 329 -3.84 -40.17 -34.69
CA VAL A 329 -4.72 -39.78 -35.79
C VAL A 329 -4.46 -38.31 -36.10
N THR A 330 -4.25 -38.07 -37.39
CA THR A 330 -3.82 -36.84 -38.04
C THR A 330 -4.98 -35.91 -38.41
N SER A 331 -4.62 -34.63 -38.56
CA SER A 331 -5.13 -33.66 -39.55
C SER A 331 -6.62 -33.23 -39.52
N SER A 332 -6.83 -31.97 -39.13
CA SER A 332 -7.61 -31.03 -39.94
C SER A 332 -6.91 -29.66 -39.92
N GLU A 333 -6.22 -29.37 -41.02
CA GLU A 333 -5.73 -28.04 -41.37
C GLU A 333 -6.94 -27.15 -41.68
N SER A 334 -7.01 -26.00 -41.03
CA SER A 334 -7.71 -24.81 -41.53
C SER A 334 -6.77 -23.63 -41.30
N SER A 335 -5.94 -23.40 -42.32
CA SER A 335 -5.09 -22.22 -42.44
C SER A 335 -5.87 -21.23 -43.26
N ASP A 336 -6.33 -20.13 -42.65
CA ASP A 336 -6.71 -18.93 -43.39
C ASP A 336 -5.72 -17.81 -43.07
N ALA A 337 -5.37 -17.11 -44.15
CA ALA A 337 -4.24 -16.24 -44.35
C ALA A 337 -4.24 -14.95 -43.51
N GLY A 338 -3.06 -14.35 -43.34
CA GLY A 338 -2.97 -12.92 -43.03
C GLY A 338 -1.64 -12.41 -42.49
N SER A 339 -0.52 -12.59 -43.22
CA SER A 339 0.67 -11.77 -43.02
C SER A 339 0.97 -10.97 -44.29
N SER A 340 0.93 -9.65 -44.15
CA SER A 340 1.62 -8.67 -44.99
C SER A 340 1.79 -7.43 -44.12
N ALA A 341 2.82 -6.61 -44.25
CA ALA A 341 4.17 -6.75 -44.76
C ALA A 341 4.90 -5.56 -44.12
N ALA A 342 6.14 -5.76 -43.69
CA ALA A 342 7.07 -4.67 -43.47
C ALA A 342 7.88 -4.50 -44.75
N GLU A 343 7.96 -3.28 -45.28
CA GLU A 343 9.14 -2.72 -45.97
C GLU A 343 8.86 -1.26 -46.38
N ASN A 344 9.44 -0.32 -45.62
CA ASN A 344 10.37 0.73 -46.06
C ASN A 344 10.45 1.89 -45.04
#